data_AF-A0A1G8XUZ7-F1
#
_entry.id   AF-A0A1G8XUZ7-F1
#
_cell.length_a   1.000
_cell.length_b   1.000
_cell.length_c   1.000
_cell.angle_alpha   90.00
_cell.angle_beta   90.00
_cell.angle_gamma   90.00
#
_symmetry.space_group_name_H-M   'P 1'
#
loop_
_entity.id
_entity.type
_entity.pdbx_description
1 polymer ?
#
loop_
_entity_poly.entity_id
_entity_poly.type
_entity_poly.pdbx_seq_one_letter_code
_entity_poly.pdbx_strand_id
1 'polypeptide(L)' 'MSTDNSLGVLSSLSRADYILLSLPVLFFGIYGTIRAFVETGTHALAVAAVICCLIVADGLFVHPPAE' A
#
# COMPACT_ATOMS: atom_id res chain seq x y z
N MET A 1 -1.97 -19.58 21.62
CA MET A 1 -2.95 -20.30 20.79
C MET A 1 -3.67 -19.28 19.90
N SER A 2 -2.95 -18.69 18.92
CA SER A 2 -3.43 -17.57 18.09
C SER A 2 -2.71 -17.46 16.73
N THR A 3 -1.47 -17.95 16.66
CA THR A 3 -0.64 -17.99 15.43
C THR A 3 -1.25 -18.89 14.33
N ASP A 4 -1.90 -19.98 14.74
CA ASP A 4 -2.41 -21.02 13.84
C ASP A 4 -3.59 -20.51 12.97
N ASN A 5 -4.42 -19.64 13.54
CA ASN A 5 -5.52 -18.98 12.81
C ASN A 5 -5.04 -17.91 11.84
N SER A 6 -3.97 -17.17 12.17
CA SER A 6 -3.47 -16.08 11.33
C SER A 6 -2.86 -16.62 10.03
N LEU A 7 -2.16 -17.76 10.10
CA LEU A 7 -1.64 -18.47 8.92
C LEU A 7 -2.76 -19.05 8.06
N GLY A 8 -3.84 -19.55 8.66
CA GLY A 8 -5.04 -20.01 7.95
C GLY A 8 -5.80 -18.90 7.21
N VAL A 9 -5.88 -17.71 7.80
CA VAL A 9 -6.48 -16.53 7.14
C VAL A 9 -5.62 -16.05 5.98
N LEU A 10 -4.29 -15.95 6.18
CA LEU A 10 -3.36 -15.58 5.10
C LEU A 10 -3.43 -16.55 3.92
N SER A 11 -3.54 -17.85 4.17
CA SER A 11 -3.67 -18.85 3.10
C SER A 11 -5.03 -18.86 2.39
N SER A 12 -6.04 -18.17 2.94
CA SER A 12 -7.35 -17.97 2.32
C SER A 12 -7.52 -16.60 1.65
N LEU A 13 -6.56 -15.68 1.77
CA LEU A 13 -6.65 -14.35 1.15
C LEU A 13 -6.53 -14.46 -0.37
N SER A 14 -7.43 -13.79 -1.07
CA SER A 14 -7.30 -13.61 -2.52
C SER A 14 -6.15 -12.66 -2.85
N ARG A 15 -5.62 -12.76 -4.07
CA ARG A 15 -4.61 -11.81 -4.59
C ARG A 15 -5.08 -10.35 -4.46
N ALA A 16 -6.38 -10.10 -4.62
CA ALA A 16 -6.98 -8.78 -4.43
C ALA A 16 -6.84 -8.28 -2.98
N ASP A 17 -6.99 -9.15 -1.99
CA ASP A 17 -6.86 -8.81 -0.58
C ASP A 17 -5.41 -8.46 -0.22
N TYR A 18 -4.44 -9.15 -0.83
CA TYR A 18 -3.02 -8.82 -0.70
C TYR A 18 -2.67 -7.47 -1.32
N ILE A 19 -3.23 -7.14 -2.50
CA ILE A 19 -3.06 -5.82 -3.12
C ILE A 19 -3.64 -4.75 -2.20
N LEU A 20 -4.84 -4.97 -1.66
CA LEU A 20 -5.48 -4.04 -0.72
C LEU A 20 -4.65 -3.84 0.56
N LEU A 21 -4.05 -4.90 1.11
CA LEU A 21 -3.16 -4.84 2.27
C LEU A 21 -1.84 -4.10 1.97
N SER A 22 -1.34 -4.19 0.74
CA SER A 22 -0.10 -3.55 0.31
C SER A 22 -0.21 -2.03 0.18
N LEU A 23 -1.39 -1.50 -0.15
CA LEU A 23 -1.62 -0.06 -0.32
C LEU A 23 -1.33 0.80 0.93
N PRO A 24 -1.85 0.49 2.12
CA PRO A 24 -1.53 1.26 3.32
C PRO A 24 -0.05 1.13 3.69
N VAL A 25 0.58 -0.03 3.48
CA VAL A 25 2.01 -0.24 3.73
C VAL A 25 2.85 0.63 2.81
N LEU A 26 2.51 0.65 1.53
CA LEU A 26 3.16 1.48 0.52
C LEU A 26 3.02 2.97 0.85
N PHE A 27 1.82 3.41 1.23
CA PHE A 27 1.59 4.80 1.64
C PHE A 27 2.45 5.19 2.85
N PHE A 28 2.48 4.34 3.89
CA PHE A 28 3.31 4.57 5.08
C PHE A 28 4.79 4.63 4.74
N GLY A 29 5.27 3.75 3.86
CA GLY A 29 6.65 3.76 3.38
C GLY A 29 6.98 5.06 2.67
N ILE A 30 6.19 5.45 1.68
CA ILE A 30 6.40 6.67 0.89
C ILE A 30 6.33 7.91 1.79
N TYR A 31 5.28 8.02 2.62
CA TYR A 31 5.14 9.15 3.55
C TYR A 31 6.32 9.22 4.52
N GLY A 32 6.72 8.11 5.12
CA GLY A 32 7.86 8.05 6.05
C GLY A 32 9.16 8.48 5.37
N THR A 33 9.42 8.01 4.15
CA THR A 33 10.57 8.43 3.36
C THR A 33 10.53 9.93 3.08
N ILE A 34 9.43 10.47 2.55
CA ILE A 34 9.35 11.90 2.21
C ILE A 34 9.41 12.78 3.45
N ARG A 35 8.77 12.35 4.55
CA ARG A 35 8.78 13.05 5.83
C ARG A 35 10.19 13.17 6.40
N ALA A 36 11.08 12.23 6.12
CA ALA A 36 12.49 12.31 6.51
C ALA A 36 13.26 13.43 5.77
N PHE A 37 12.78 13.86 4.60
CA PHE A 37 13.40 14.93 3.80
C PHE A 37 12.63 16.25 3.84
N VAL A 38 11.39 16.25 4.35
CA VAL A 38 10.49 17.41 4.31
C VAL A 38 10.00 17.78 5.71
N GLU A 39 10.41 18.96 6.17
CA GLU A 39 10.08 19.58 7.47
C GLU A 39 8.56 19.70 7.71
N THR A 40 7.78 19.92 6.66
CA THR A 40 6.33 20.15 6.76
C THR A 40 5.53 18.89 6.42
N GLY A 41 4.76 18.41 7.40
CA GLY A 41 4.05 17.14 7.28
C GLY A 41 3.01 17.16 6.16
N THR A 42 2.38 18.31 5.95
CA THR A 42 1.37 18.52 4.90
C THR A 42 1.95 18.35 3.50
N HIS A 43 3.17 18.83 3.23
CA HIS A 43 3.83 18.63 1.94
C HIS A 43 4.22 17.17 1.75
N ALA A 44 4.77 16.53 2.79
CA ALA A 44 5.10 15.11 2.74
C ALA A 44 3.86 14.23 2.46
N LEU A 45 2.73 14.56 3.11
CA LEU A 45 1.47 13.88 2.94
C LEU A 45 0.91 14.05 1.52
N ALA A 46 0.91 15.28 1.00
CA ALA A 46 0.43 15.58 -0.34
C ALA A 46 1.23 14.82 -1.42
N VAL A 47 2.56 14.83 -1.31
CA VAL A 47 3.42 14.10 -2.26
C VAL A 47 3.22 12.59 -2.13
N ALA A 48 3.14 12.06 -0.91
CA ALA A 48 2.88 10.63 -0.70
C ALA A 48 1.54 10.19 -1.30
N ALA A 49 0.49 10.99 -1.11
CA ALA A 49 -0.82 10.72 -1.68
C ALA A 49 -0.79 10.70 -3.22
N VAL A 50 -0.13 11.69 -3.84
CA VAL A 50 0.01 11.75 -5.31
C VAL A 50 0.74 10.51 -5.85
N ILE A 51 1.86 10.12 -5.24
CA ILE A 51 2.61 8.93 -5.67
C ILE A 51 1.76 7.66 -5.50
N CYS A 52 1.05 7.52 -4.39
CA CYS A 52 0.16 6.38 -4.17
C CYS A 52 -0.96 6.32 -5.21
N CYS A 53 -1.57 7.45 -5.55
CA CYS A 53 -2.59 7.52 -6.60
C CYS A 53 -2.05 7.07 -7.96
N LEU A 54 -0.83 7.47 -8.32
CA LEU A 54 -0.20 7.04 -9.57
C LEU A 54 0.06 5.53 -9.59
N ILE A 55 0.51 4.96 -8.48
CA ILE A 55 0.75 3.51 -8.38
C ILE A 55 -0.56 2.72 -8.47
N VAL A 56 -1.62 3.20 -7.80
CA VAL A 56 -2.97 2.61 -7.91
C VAL A 56 -3.49 2.69 -9.35
N ALA A 57 -3.34 3.84 -10.00
CA ALA A 57 -3.77 4.03 -11.38
C ALA A 57 -3.00 3.13 -12.35
N ASP A 58 -1.68 2.98 -12.17
CA ASP A 58 -0.86 2.06 -12.96
C ASP A 58 -1.35 0.61 -12.80
N GLY A 59 -1.51 0.15 -11.56
CA GLY A 59 -1.99 -1.21 -11.26
C GLY A 59 -3.44 -1.47 -11.67
N LEU A 60 -4.24 -0.42 -11.94
CA LEU A 60 -5.64 -0.57 -12.37
C LEU A 60 -5.79 -0.48 -13.89
N PHE A 61 -5.07 0.43 -14.55
CA PHE A 61 -5.27 0.75 -15.96
C PHE A 61 -4.16 0.21 -16.88
N VAL A 62 -2.92 0.09 -16.39
CA VAL A 62 -1.76 -0.30 -17.21
C VAL A 62 -1.38 -1.76 -16.96
N HIS A 63 -1.35 -2.16 -15.68
CA HIS A 63 -1.02 -3.51 -15.24
C HIS A 63 -2.15 -4.10 -14.38
N PRO A 64 -3.38 -4.22 -14.92
CA PRO A 64 -4.50 -4.74 -14.17
C PRO A 64 -4.16 -6.11 -13.58
N PRO A 65 -4.62 -6.43 -12.37
CA PRO A 65 -4.39 -7.73 -11.78
C PRO A 65 -5.03 -8.80 -12.69
N ALA A 66 -4.20 -9.53 -13.43
CA ALA A 66 -4.64 -10.73 -14.14
C ALA A 66 -5.15 -11.77 -13.13
N GLU A 67 -6.25 -12.43 -13.49
CA GLU A 67 -6.92 -13.49 -12.70
C GLU A 67 -5.93 -14.53 -12.15
#